data_AF-A0A946ZRT2-F1
#
_entry.id   AF-A0A946ZRT2-F1
#
_cell.length_a   1.000
_cell.length_b   1.000
_cell.length_c   1.000
_cell.angle_alpha   90.00
_cell.angle_beta   90.00
_cell.angle_gamma   90.00
#
_symmetry.space_group_name_H-M   'P 1'
#
loop_
_entity.id
_entity.type
_entity.pdbx_description
1 polymer ?
#
loop_
_entity_poly.entity_id
_entity_poly.type
_entity_poly.pdbx_seq_one_letter_code
_entity_poly.pdbx_strand_id
1 'polypeptide(L)'
;MKKIQMVDLVGQYQEIKEEVNIGVQQVMDTAAFINGPEVHGFQKELETYLGIKHVIPCANGTDALQIAMMGLRLQPGDEVITADFTFAATVEVIALLGLTPVLVDVDPETYNIDPEAVEKAITPKTKAIVPVHLFGQCAS
;
A
#
# COMPACT_ATOMS: atom_id res chain seq x y z
N MET A 1 -23.29 15.80 24.58
CA MET A 1 -23.23 15.27 23.19
C MET A 1 -21.86 14.66 22.98
N LYS A 2 -21.77 13.47 22.37
CA LYS A 2 -20.47 12.89 21.99
C LYS A 2 -19.89 13.71 20.84
N LYS A 3 -18.60 14.07 20.89
CA LYS A 3 -17.93 14.85 19.83
C LYS A 3 -17.79 13.96 18.59
N ILE A 4 -18.31 14.39 17.45
CA ILE A 4 -18.19 13.68 16.18
C ILE A 4 -16.72 13.76 15.73
N GLN A 5 -16.08 12.62 15.53
CA GLN A 5 -14.73 12.51 14.98
C GLN A 5 -14.82 12.23 13.48
N MET A 6 -13.82 12.67 12.71
CA MET A 6 -13.72 12.33 11.29
C MET A 6 -13.53 10.81 11.08
N VAL A 7 -12.74 10.17 11.96
CA VAL A 7 -12.58 8.71 12.06
C VAL A 7 -12.55 8.34 13.55
N ASP A 8 -13.53 7.57 14.05
CA ASP A 8 -13.65 7.24 15.48
C ASP A 8 -12.94 5.92 15.84
N LEU A 9 -11.62 5.97 15.99
CA LEU A 9 -10.81 4.82 16.40
C LEU A 9 -11.02 4.44 17.88
N VAL A 10 -11.47 5.37 18.72
CA VAL A 10 -11.76 5.07 20.13
C VAL A 10 -12.98 4.17 20.24
N GLY A 11 -14.05 4.50 19.48
CA GLY A 11 -15.24 3.66 19.37
C GLY A 11 -14.89 2.24 18.90
N GLN A 12 -14.16 2.13 17.79
CA GLN A 12 -13.70 0.85 17.27
C GLN A 12 -12.90 0.05 18.30
N TYR A 13 -11.90 0.67 18.94
CA TYR A 13 -11.09 -0.01 19.95
C TYR A 13 -11.91 -0.51 21.14
N GLN A 14 -12.92 0.24 21.61
CA GLN A 14 -13.77 -0.24 22.71
C GLN A 14 -14.53 -1.52 22.35
N GLU A 15 -14.91 -1.72 21.09
CA GLU A 15 -15.63 -2.93 20.64
C GLU A 15 -14.74 -4.17 20.62
N ILE A 16 -13.44 -4.01 20.30
CA ILE A 16 -12.47 -5.11 20.19
C ILE A 16 -11.44 -5.13 21.34
N LYS A 17 -11.70 -4.38 22.42
CA LYS A 17 -10.71 -4.08 23.47
C LYS A 17 -10.13 -5.34 24.12
N GLU A 18 -10.99 -6.29 24.46
CA GLU A 18 -10.56 -7.51 25.15
C GLU A 18 -9.66 -8.36 24.24
N GLU A 19 -10.01 -8.52 22.97
CA GLU A 19 -9.21 -9.25 21.97
C GLU A 19 -7.84 -8.61 21.77
N VAL A 20 -7.80 -7.29 21.59
CA VAL A 20 -6.54 -6.54 21.42
C VAL A 20 -5.65 -6.67 22.65
N ASN A 21 -6.20 -6.51 23.87
CA ASN A 21 -5.41 -6.58 25.10
C ASN A 21 -4.82 -7.97 25.34
N ILE A 22 -5.58 -9.03 25.02
CA ILE A 22 -5.08 -10.41 25.09
C ILE A 22 -3.90 -10.59 24.13
N GLY A 23 -4.03 -10.18 22.86
CA GLY A 23 -2.96 -10.28 21.88
C GLY A 23 -1.70 -9.50 22.28
N VAL A 24 -1.87 -8.27 22.78
CA VAL A 24 -0.76 -7.46 23.30
C VAL A 24 -0.07 -8.18 24.46
N GLN A 25 -0.82 -8.69 25.44
CA GLN A 25 -0.25 -9.38 26.60
C GLN A 25 0.52 -10.65 26.19
N GLN A 26 0.00 -11.43 25.24
CA GLN A 26 0.67 -12.64 24.74
C GLN A 26 2.04 -12.35 24.11
N VAL A 27 2.15 -11.26 23.34
CA VAL A 27 3.44 -10.82 22.78
C VAL A 27 4.37 -10.37 23.90
N MET A 28 3.86 -9.64 24.90
CA MET A 28 4.65 -9.20 26.06
C MET A 28 5.18 -10.37 26.90
N ASP A 29 4.38 -11.41 27.10
CA ASP A 29 4.74 -12.60 27.88
C ASP A 29 5.87 -13.42 27.24
N THR A 30 5.95 -13.41 25.90
CA THR A 30 6.94 -14.15 25.13
C THR A 30 8.15 -13.32 24.70
N ALA A 31 8.04 -11.99 24.75
CA ALA A 31 9.01 -11.03 24.24
C ALA A 31 9.37 -11.23 22.76
N ALA A 32 8.49 -11.85 21.97
CA ALA A 32 8.69 -12.12 20.54
C ALA A 32 8.38 -10.88 19.68
N PHE A 33 9.09 -9.77 19.92
CA PHE A 33 8.76 -8.46 19.37
C PHE A 33 9.06 -8.30 17.87
N ILE A 34 10.00 -9.09 17.33
CA ILE A 34 10.43 -8.98 15.93
C ILE A 34 10.16 -10.30 15.22
N ASN A 35 9.33 -10.25 14.18
CA ASN A 35 9.02 -11.38 13.31
C ASN A 35 8.59 -12.65 14.08
N GLY A 36 7.76 -12.47 15.12
CA GLY A 36 7.25 -13.54 15.96
C GLY A 36 6.05 -14.29 15.36
N PRO A 37 5.47 -15.24 16.11
CA PRO A 37 4.35 -16.07 15.65
C PRO A 37 3.16 -15.28 15.13
N GLU A 38 2.80 -14.15 15.78
CA GLU A 38 1.69 -13.29 15.36
C GLU A 38 1.89 -12.68 13.96
N VAL A 39 3.13 -12.36 13.58
CA VAL A 39 3.44 -11.84 12.23
C VAL A 39 3.22 -12.94 11.18
N HIS A 40 3.60 -14.18 11.49
CA HIS A 40 3.39 -15.33 10.60
C HIS A 40 1.91 -15.73 10.51
N GLY A 41 1.16 -15.61 11.62
CA GLY A 41 -0.29 -15.78 11.64
C GLY A 41 -0.97 -14.78 10.73
N PHE A 42 -0.70 -13.49 10.94
CA PHE A 42 -1.21 -12.39 10.11
C PHE A 42 -0.88 -12.58 8.63
N GLN A 43 0.35 -12.99 8.29
CA GLN A 43 0.72 -13.27 6.91
C GLN A 43 -0.22 -14.31 6.26
N LYS A 44 -0.43 -15.44 6.94
CA LYS A 44 -1.27 -16.53 6.42
C LYS A 44 -2.75 -16.17 6.34
N GLU A 45 -3.24 -15.42 7.31
CA GLU A 45 -4.61 -14.91 7.32
C GLU A 45 -4.84 -13.94 6.16
N LEU A 46 -3.88 -13.05 5.91
CA LEU A 46 -3.97 -12.08 4.82
C LEU A 46 -3.81 -12.76 3.43
N GLU A 47 -2.95 -13.77 3.30
CA GLU A 47 -2.89 -14.63 2.10
C GLU A 47 -4.27 -15.24 1.80
N THR A 48 -4.94 -15.75 2.84
CA THR A 48 -6.27 -16.35 2.74
C THR A 48 -7.34 -15.31 2.39
N TYR A 49 -7.34 -14.16 3.07
CA TYR A 49 -8.31 -13.08 2.86
C TYR A 49 -8.24 -12.50 1.44
N LEU A 50 -7.03 -12.31 0.92
CA LEU A 50 -6.81 -11.78 -0.42
C LEU A 50 -6.89 -12.85 -1.52
N GLY A 51 -6.90 -14.14 -1.16
CA GLY A 51 -6.89 -15.24 -2.12
C GLY A 51 -5.58 -15.32 -2.93
N ILE A 52 -4.45 -14.92 -2.35
CA ILE A 52 -3.13 -14.92 -3.01
C ILE A 52 -2.17 -15.91 -2.36
N LYS A 53 -1.12 -16.29 -3.07
CA LYS A 53 -0.15 -17.30 -2.62
C LYS A 53 0.83 -16.78 -1.56
N HIS A 54 1.17 -15.49 -1.59
CA HIS A 54 2.25 -14.92 -0.80
C HIS A 54 1.89 -13.53 -0.29
N VAL A 55 2.06 -13.32 1.01
CA VAL A 55 2.12 -12.00 1.65
C VAL A 55 3.50 -11.81 2.26
N ILE A 56 4.07 -10.63 2.15
CA ILE A 56 5.33 -10.26 2.81
C ILE A 56 5.04 -9.03 3.67
N PRO A 57 4.85 -9.19 4.99
CA PRO A 57 4.67 -8.05 5.89
C PRO A 57 5.92 -7.16 5.89
N CYS A 58 5.72 -5.85 5.87
CA CYS A 58 6.77 -4.84 5.96
C CYS A 58 6.28 -3.66 6.83
N ALA A 59 7.12 -2.64 7.02
CA ALA A 59 6.87 -1.61 8.01
C ALA A 59 5.70 -0.67 7.66
N ASN A 60 5.51 -0.35 6.38
CA ASN A 60 4.47 0.57 5.92
C ASN A 60 4.23 0.45 4.39
N GLY A 61 3.27 1.21 3.86
CA GLY A 61 2.92 1.19 2.44
C GLY A 61 3.98 1.78 1.49
N THR A 62 4.76 2.78 1.93
CA THR A 62 5.88 3.34 1.14
C THR A 62 6.97 2.29 0.97
N ASP A 63 7.37 1.61 2.05
CA ASP A 63 8.33 0.52 2.01
C ASP A 63 7.82 -0.63 1.12
N ALA A 64 6.52 -0.95 1.17
CA ALA A 64 5.92 -1.97 0.33
C ALA A 64 6.10 -1.66 -1.17
N LEU A 65 5.82 -0.41 -1.59
CA LEU A 65 6.04 0.04 -2.96
C LEU A 65 7.53 -0.04 -3.33
N GLN A 66 8.41 0.41 -2.44
CA GLN A 66 9.86 0.40 -2.68
C GLN A 66 10.39 -1.02 -2.86
N ILE A 67 10.03 -1.94 -1.95
CA ILE A 67 10.44 -3.34 -1.99
C ILE A 67 9.92 -4.01 -3.27
N ALA A 68 8.66 -3.76 -3.65
CA ALA A 68 8.07 -4.29 -4.88
C ALA A 68 8.86 -3.83 -6.12
N MET A 69 9.16 -2.54 -6.24
CA MET A 69 9.95 -1.99 -7.36
C MET A 69 11.39 -2.50 -7.37
N MET A 70 12.04 -2.63 -6.20
CA MET A 70 13.36 -3.25 -6.09
C MET A 70 13.35 -4.71 -6.55
N GLY A 71 12.25 -5.44 -6.28
CA GLY A 71 12.04 -6.81 -6.73
C GLY A 71 11.98 -6.94 -8.26
N LEU A 72 11.50 -5.90 -8.96
CA LEU A 72 11.48 -5.83 -10.42
C LEU A 72 12.86 -5.55 -11.05
N ARG A 73 13.86 -5.15 -10.25
CA ARG A 73 15.24 -4.84 -10.68
C ARG A 73 15.31 -3.80 -11.81
N LEU A 74 14.46 -2.78 -11.72
CA LEU A 74 14.44 -1.64 -12.62
C LEU A 74 15.78 -0.92 -12.60
N GLN A 75 16.15 -0.34 -13.75
CA GLN A 75 17.41 0.36 -13.93
C GLN A 75 17.19 1.88 -13.94
N PRO A 76 18.19 2.68 -13.53
CA PRO A 76 18.09 4.13 -13.60
C PRO A 76 17.67 4.61 -15.00
N GLY A 77 16.68 5.49 -15.05
CA GLY A 77 16.10 6.00 -16.31
C GLY A 77 14.97 5.15 -16.90
N ASP A 78 14.66 3.97 -16.35
CA ASP A 78 13.39 3.28 -16.62
C ASP A 78 12.21 4.16 -16.15
N GLU A 79 11.10 4.09 -16.87
CA GLU A 79 9.90 4.88 -16.61
C GLU A 79 8.84 4.06 -15.85
N VAL A 80 8.22 4.70 -14.85
CA VAL A 80 7.10 4.16 -14.10
C VAL A 80 5.92 5.12 -14.22
N ILE A 81 4.83 4.66 -14.80
CA ILE A 81 3.61 5.45 -14.95
C ILE A 81 2.80 5.42 -13.66
N THR A 82 2.30 6.57 -13.21
CA THR A 82 1.35 6.67 -12.09
C THR A 82 0.46 7.92 -12.23
N ALA A 83 -0.53 8.07 -11.36
CA ALA A 83 -1.44 9.21 -11.36
C ALA A 83 -0.77 10.47 -10.81
N ASP A 84 -1.10 11.65 -11.36
CA ASP A 84 -0.72 12.94 -10.79
C ASP A 84 -1.51 13.29 -9.52
N PHE A 85 -2.74 12.79 -9.39
CA PHE A 85 -3.59 12.91 -8.22
C PHE A 85 -3.48 11.66 -7.32
N THR A 86 -2.47 11.65 -6.46
CA THR A 86 -2.21 10.56 -5.51
C THR A 86 -1.49 11.05 -4.26
N PHE A 87 -1.27 10.17 -3.28
CA PHE A 87 -0.38 10.47 -2.15
C PHE A 87 1.09 10.45 -2.59
N ALA A 88 1.90 11.37 -2.05
CA ALA A 88 3.27 11.62 -2.49
C ALA A 88 4.19 10.37 -2.49
N ALA A 89 3.95 9.40 -1.59
CA ALA A 89 4.74 8.18 -1.48
C ALA A 89 4.90 7.43 -2.82
N THR A 90 3.85 7.44 -3.67
CA THR A 90 3.88 6.74 -4.97
C THR A 90 4.96 7.29 -5.88
N VAL A 91 5.11 8.62 -5.93
CA VAL A 91 6.11 9.31 -6.77
C VAL A 91 7.47 9.37 -6.08
N GLU A 92 7.47 9.57 -4.76
CA GLU A 92 8.69 9.62 -3.95
C GLU A 92 9.55 8.37 -4.11
N VAL A 93 8.93 7.19 -4.06
CA VAL A 93 9.65 5.91 -4.19
C VAL A 93 10.27 5.74 -5.59
N ILE A 94 9.56 6.15 -6.64
CA ILE A 94 10.08 6.11 -8.01
C ILE A 94 11.36 6.95 -8.11
N ALA A 95 11.30 8.20 -7.61
CA ALA A 95 12.44 9.10 -7.62
C ALA A 95 13.59 8.60 -6.72
N LEU A 96 13.27 8.07 -5.53
CA LEU A 96 14.24 7.51 -4.57
C LEU A 96 15.08 6.38 -5.18
N LEU A 97 14.47 5.56 -6.04
CA LEU A 97 15.15 4.45 -6.74
C LEU A 97 15.87 4.89 -8.02
N GLY A 98 15.90 6.19 -8.35
CA GLY A 98 16.54 6.71 -9.56
C GLY A 98 15.77 6.42 -10.85
N LEU A 99 14.48 6.12 -10.73
CA LEU A 99 13.57 5.87 -11.84
C LEU A 99 12.90 7.19 -12.28
N THR A 100 12.29 7.19 -13.46
CA THR A 100 11.59 8.35 -14.01
C THR A 100 10.08 8.21 -13.78
N PRO A 101 9.44 9.04 -12.95
CA PRO A 101 7.98 9.04 -12.84
C PRO A 101 7.36 9.66 -14.10
N VAL A 102 6.39 8.98 -14.68
CA VAL A 102 5.55 9.48 -15.77
C VAL A 102 4.15 9.69 -15.20
N LEU A 103 3.77 10.95 -15.00
CA LEU A 103 2.50 11.30 -14.40
C LEU A 103 1.42 11.40 -15.49
N VAL A 104 0.27 10.77 -15.24
CA VAL A 104 -0.92 10.88 -16.07
C VAL A 104 -2.10 11.33 -15.22
N ASP A 105 -3.08 11.97 -15.88
CA ASP A 105 -4.27 12.51 -15.23
C ASP A 105 -5.20 11.37 -14.74
N VAL A 106 -6.18 11.75 -13.93
CA VAL A 106 -7.20 10.85 -13.37
C VAL A 106 -8.56 11.07 -14.02
N ASP A 107 -9.40 10.04 -13.97
CA ASP A 107 -10.82 10.18 -14.26
C ASP A 107 -11.47 11.06 -13.17
N PRO A 108 -12.16 12.16 -13.52
CA PRO A 108 -12.72 13.10 -12.54
C PRO A 108 -13.90 12.55 -11.73
N GLU A 109 -14.54 11.45 -12.16
CA GLU A 109 -15.62 10.80 -11.43
C GLU A 109 -15.09 9.82 -10.39
N THR A 110 -14.00 9.11 -10.69
CA THR A 110 -13.44 8.08 -9.81
C THR A 110 -12.20 8.53 -9.04
N TYR A 111 -11.54 9.59 -9.50
CA TYR A 111 -10.21 10.07 -9.06
C TYR A 111 -9.09 9.03 -9.18
N ASN A 112 -9.33 7.94 -9.91
CA ASN A 112 -8.32 6.94 -10.24
C ASN A 112 -7.71 7.23 -11.61
N ILE A 113 -6.53 6.66 -11.86
CA ILE A 113 -5.75 6.86 -13.09
C ILE A 113 -6.59 6.57 -14.35
N ASP A 114 -6.55 7.46 -15.35
CA ASP A 114 -7.29 7.26 -16.61
C ASP A 114 -6.56 6.23 -17.51
N PRO A 115 -7.18 5.07 -17.84
CA PRO A 115 -6.56 4.05 -18.68
C PRO A 115 -6.17 4.56 -20.08
N GLU A 116 -6.93 5.48 -20.67
CA GLU A 116 -6.59 6.05 -21.98
C GLU A 116 -5.35 6.95 -21.90
N ALA A 117 -5.22 7.71 -20.81
CA ALA A 117 -4.05 8.53 -20.56
C ALA A 117 -2.80 7.66 -20.33
N VAL A 118 -2.96 6.54 -19.62
CA VAL A 118 -1.91 5.53 -19.46
C VAL A 118 -1.44 5.00 -20.81
N GLU A 119 -2.36 4.56 -21.69
CA GLU A 119 -2.01 4.01 -23.01
C GLU A 119 -1.18 5.00 -23.84
N LYS A 120 -1.58 6.29 -23.83
CA LYS A 120 -0.87 7.37 -24.54
C LYS A 120 0.50 7.69 -23.95
N ALA A 121 0.72 7.41 -22.68
CA ALA A 121 1.96 7.71 -21.95
C ALA A 121 3.02 6.59 -22.05
N ILE A 122 2.67 5.41 -22.57
CA ILE A 122 3.62 4.29 -22.70
C ILE A 122 4.71 4.62 -23.72
N THR A 123 5.96 4.40 -23.32
CA THR A 123 7.15 4.53 -24.16
C THR A 123 7.98 3.24 -24.13
N PRO A 124 9.01 3.09 -24.98
CA PRO A 124 9.95 1.97 -24.88
C PRO A 124 10.69 1.86 -23.53
N LYS A 125 10.71 2.94 -22.73
CA LYS A 125 11.33 2.99 -21.39
C LYS A 125 10.36 2.61 -20.28
N THR A 126 9.05 2.55 -20.52
CA THR A 126 8.07 2.17 -19.51
C THR A 126 8.29 0.72 -19.07
N LYS A 127 8.47 0.51 -17.76
CA LYS A 127 8.67 -0.82 -17.16
C LYS A 127 7.60 -1.23 -16.16
N ALA A 128 6.89 -0.25 -15.59
CA ALA A 128 5.81 -0.51 -14.65
C ALA A 128 4.73 0.57 -14.75
N ILE A 129 3.53 0.20 -14.34
CA ILE A 129 2.39 1.09 -14.13
C ILE A 129 1.95 0.86 -12.68
N VAL A 130 1.82 1.93 -11.91
CA VAL A 130 1.36 1.88 -10.51
C VAL A 130 0.06 2.65 -10.40
N PRO A 131 -1.09 1.98 -10.62
CA PRO A 131 -2.39 2.56 -10.31
C PRO A 131 -2.54 2.68 -8.79
N VAL A 132 -3.24 3.72 -8.35
CA VAL A 132 -3.64 3.87 -6.94
C VAL A 132 -5.14 3.64 -6.84
N HIS A 133 -5.56 2.91 -5.82
CA HIS A 133 -6.98 2.68 -5.51
C HIS A 133 -7.43 3.78 -4.53
N LEU A 134 -7.66 4.97 -5.07
CA LEU A 134 -7.85 6.17 -4.28
C LEU A 134 -9.17 6.10 -3.50
N PHE A 135 -9.14 6.61 -2.27
CA PHE A 135 -10.29 6.66 -1.35
C PHE A 135 -10.97 5.31 -1.06
N GLY A 136 -10.30 4.19 -1.33
CA GLY A 136 -10.83 2.84 -1.11
C GLY A 136 -11.60 2.25 -2.29
N GLN A 137 -11.62 2.92 -3.44
CA GLN A 137 -12.20 2.41 -4.68
C GLN A 137 -11.11 1.85 -5.59
N CYS A 138 -11.29 0.62 -6.06
CA CYS A 138 -10.36 0.00 -7.02
C CYS A 138 -10.30 0.82 -8.32
N ALA A 139 -9.07 1.00 -8.81
CA ALA A 139 -8.84 1.49 -10.17
C ALA A 139 -9.20 0.37 -11.16
N SER A 140 -9.81 0.74 -12.27
CA SER A 140 -10.33 -0.16 -13.30
C SER A 140 -9.61 -0.01 -14.62
#